data_AF-K2CEX7-F1
#
_entry.id   AF-K2CEX7-F1
#
_cell.length_a   1.000
_cell.length_b   1.000
_cell.length_c   1.000
_cell.angle_alpha   90.00
_cell.angle_beta   90.00
_cell.angle_gamma   90.00
#
_symmetry.space_group_name_H-M   'P 1'
#
loop_
_entity.id
_entity.type
_entity.pdbx_description
1 polymer ?
#
loop_
_entity_poly.entity_id
_entity_poly.type
_entity_poly.pdbx_seq_one_letter_code
_entity_poly.pdbx_strand_id
1 'polypeptide(L)'
;MPNESEVGFQVYNFSGDTYEYRVGKLVAQGRHCHLFIERENAHIYGDRAAAIYAQIVDNFDNKVYKTVDSWFGKPVVPADFGLPDDRVYIFLVDIRDSFGEGYVAGYFDHRDLDGLFGNQKPVFFMDIAPGEPGDPDDKGNQFYRTLAHELQHMVNFSIQLANGSVEQDRWLDEGCSMFGEYVFSGEVGKNRLRWPPEPHFARFLESPAVNLVSNSKESWFREDLLYRQYGASFAFFTWLVEKYGGGSLSLQQLFVHELVHSNEKGVAGINKLLASVGTSFNEVFANFIMALHVEDSENPLWGFTDKKTAFGEDLAAMLPLRYVQHFFASNGGSFVGGNGQVIPNSVLLEEIYGKDQVNLTMTFEEGMTPFLAEIAHDSPGSLRPLTPDARGQVVLNADFTGQRRYFILPVALNPDLAENEPFNYSFKTDTAALVLYPVAHPVFSDQILIFLKSFSGPIETPPTLRIFFGNLIDTPEFVAADSENTTYIAHYQLPGDGKG
;
A
#
# COMPACT_ATOMS: atom_id res chain seq x y z
N MET A 1 -28.53 19.58 22.37
CA MET A 1 -29.89 20.08 22.70
C MET A 1 -30.49 20.81 21.49
N PRO A 2 -31.80 20.80 21.21
CA PRO A 2 -32.38 21.24 19.92
C PRO A 2 -32.43 22.75 19.63
N ASN A 3 -31.55 23.58 20.23
CA ASN A 3 -31.58 25.06 20.08
C ASN A 3 -30.20 25.73 20.15
N GLU A 4 -29.09 24.98 20.22
CA GLU A 4 -27.75 25.58 20.23
C GLU A 4 -27.29 25.84 18.78
N SER A 5 -27.27 27.11 18.38
CA SER A 5 -26.74 27.55 17.08
C SER A 5 -25.21 27.50 17.02
N GLU A 6 -24.55 27.38 18.19
CA GLU A 6 -23.11 27.32 18.34
C GLU A 6 -22.73 26.22 19.34
N VAL A 7 -21.68 25.47 19.04
CA VAL A 7 -21.16 24.36 19.86
C VAL A 7 -19.64 24.47 19.94
N GLY A 8 -19.09 24.11 21.08
CA GLY A 8 -17.65 23.99 21.28
C GLY A 8 -17.07 22.70 20.75
N PHE A 9 -15.94 22.81 20.05
CA PHE A 9 -15.16 21.68 19.56
C PHE A 9 -13.72 21.77 20.10
N GLN A 10 -13.21 20.66 20.63
CA GLN A 10 -11.78 20.46 20.81
C GLN A 10 -11.19 20.02 19.46
N VAL A 11 -10.22 20.78 18.95
CA VAL A 11 -9.57 20.60 17.65
C VAL A 11 -8.09 20.35 17.91
N TYR A 12 -7.48 19.45 17.15
CA TYR A 12 -6.05 19.19 17.23
C TYR A 12 -5.28 20.15 16.31
N ASN A 13 -4.25 20.78 16.86
CA ASN A 13 -3.32 21.62 16.11
C ASN A 13 -2.06 20.80 15.81
N PHE A 14 -1.95 20.29 14.59
CA PHE A 14 -0.81 19.49 14.13
C PHE A 14 0.50 20.28 14.13
N SER A 15 0.46 21.58 13.85
CA SER A 15 1.66 22.44 13.86
C SER A 15 2.26 22.62 15.26
N GLY A 16 1.42 22.52 16.30
CA GLY A 16 1.80 22.78 17.68
C GLY A 16 1.71 21.57 18.62
N ASP A 17 1.32 20.39 18.11
CA ASP A 17 1.10 19.16 18.89
C ASP A 17 0.25 19.40 20.15
N THR A 18 -0.85 20.15 20.00
CA THR A 18 -1.71 20.57 21.12
C THR A 18 -3.18 20.61 20.74
N TYR A 19 -4.05 20.46 21.74
CA TYR A 19 -5.48 20.65 21.57
C TYR A 19 -5.91 22.08 21.88
N GLU A 20 -6.80 22.59 21.06
CA GLU A 20 -7.38 23.91 21.21
C GLU A 20 -8.90 23.87 21.11
N TYR A 21 -9.55 24.86 21.71
CA TYR A 21 -10.99 24.97 21.67
C TYR A 21 -11.41 25.94 20.58
N ARG A 22 -12.41 25.55 19.79
CA ARG A 22 -13.01 26.32 18.70
C ARG A 22 -14.52 26.30 18.77
N VAL A 23 -15.14 27.43 18.45
CA VAL A 23 -16.59 27.54 18.44
C VAL A 23 -17.07 27.27 17.02
N GLY A 24 -17.88 26.24 16.84
CA GLY A 24 -18.54 25.94 15.57
C GLY A 24 -19.95 26.48 15.54
N LYS A 25 -20.37 27.03 14.41
CA LYS A 25 -21.74 27.48 14.13
C LYS A 25 -22.44 26.43 13.28
N LEU A 26 -23.64 26.00 13.68
CA LEU A 26 -24.46 25.11 12.87
C LEU A 26 -24.93 25.85 11.61
N VAL A 27 -24.61 25.30 10.43
CA VAL A 27 -24.92 25.95 9.13
C VAL A 27 -25.85 25.13 8.25
N ALA A 28 -25.89 23.81 8.40
CA ALA A 28 -26.83 22.95 7.73
C ALA A 28 -27.03 21.64 8.52
N GLN A 29 -28.08 20.89 8.18
CA GLN A 29 -28.40 19.62 8.79
C GLN A 29 -28.99 18.68 7.74
N GLY A 30 -28.53 17.44 7.74
CA GLY A 30 -29.02 16.34 6.90
C GLY A 30 -29.83 15.30 7.68
N ARG A 31 -30.03 14.16 7.04
CA ARG A 31 -30.55 12.93 7.66
C ARG A 31 -29.51 12.28 8.55
N HIS A 32 -28.23 12.30 8.15
CA HIS A 32 -27.15 11.60 8.83
C HIS A 32 -26.09 12.52 9.44
N CYS A 33 -26.12 13.83 9.17
CA CYS A 33 -25.14 14.77 9.72
C CYS A 33 -25.72 16.09 10.24
N HIS A 34 -24.98 16.70 11.16
CA HIS A 34 -24.99 18.13 11.48
C HIS A 34 -23.72 18.76 10.90
N LEU A 35 -23.86 19.82 10.11
CA LEU A 35 -22.72 20.52 9.52
C LEU A 35 -22.45 21.81 10.28
N PHE A 36 -21.27 21.89 10.89
CA PHE A 36 -20.77 23.06 11.60
C PHE A 36 -19.61 23.69 10.81
N ILE A 37 -19.47 25.00 10.91
CA ILE A 37 -18.27 25.72 10.45
C ILE A 37 -17.67 26.52 11.60
N GLU A 38 -16.35 26.61 11.67
CA GLU A 38 -15.66 27.47 12.64
C GLU A 38 -16.22 28.88 12.51
N ARG A 39 -16.71 29.42 13.63
CA ARG A 39 -17.50 30.66 13.66
C ARG A 39 -16.74 31.82 13.03
N GLU A 40 -15.44 31.89 13.28
CA GLU A 40 -14.53 32.88 12.74
C GLU A 40 -14.43 32.78 11.20
N ASN A 41 -14.59 31.58 10.63
CA ASN A 41 -14.55 31.28 9.20
C ASN A 41 -15.94 31.18 8.54
N ALA A 42 -17.03 31.48 9.24
CA ALA A 42 -18.41 31.36 8.73
C ALA A 42 -18.71 32.20 7.47
N HIS A 43 -17.83 33.13 7.11
CA HIS A 43 -17.94 34.03 5.97
C HIS A 43 -17.15 33.59 4.73
N ILE A 44 -16.34 32.53 4.82
CA ILE A 44 -15.38 32.11 3.78
C ILE A 44 -16.02 31.88 2.40
N TYR A 45 -17.26 31.38 2.37
CA TYR A 45 -17.99 31.10 1.13
C TYR A 45 -18.88 32.25 0.63
N GLY A 46 -18.95 33.36 1.36
CA GLY A 46 -19.76 34.53 1.00
C GLY A 46 -21.20 34.18 0.61
N ASP A 47 -21.67 34.76 -0.50
CA ASP A 47 -23.04 34.57 -0.99
C ASP A 47 -23.35 33.13 -1.44
N ARG A 48 -22.33 32.28 -1.64
CA ARG A 48 -22.49 30.88 -2.04
C ARG A 48 -22.65 29.92 -0.87
N ALA A 49 -22.50 30.39 0.37
CA ALA A 49 -22.46 29.57 1.57
C ALA A 49 -23.64 28.59 1.67
N ALA A 50 -24.89 29.08 1.51
CA ALA A 50 -26.07 28.22 1.61
C ALA A 50 -26.10 27.09 0.57
N ALA A 51 -25.65 27.37 -0.67
CA ALA A 51 -25.60 26.36 -1.73
C ALA A 51 -24.51 25.32 -1.45
N ILE A 52 -23.32 25.77 -1.00
CA ILE A 52 -22.20 24.87 -0.66
C ILE A 52 -22.56 23.98 0.53
N TYR A 53 -23.14 24.53 1.61
CA TYR A 53 -23.53 23.72 2.76
C TYR A 53 -24.62 22.70 2.42
N ALA A 54 -25.61 23.09 1.61
CA ALA A 54 -26.63 22.15 1.13
C ALA A 54 -26.02 21.03 0.27
N GLN A 55 -25.03 21.37 -0.57
CA GLN A 55 -24.32 20.43 -1.43
C GLN A 55 -23.48 19.42 -0.62
N ILE A 56 -22.77 19.89 0.41
CA ILE A 56 -22.00 19.03 1.33
C ILE A 56 -22.94 18.03 2.01
N VAL A 57 -24.03 18.53 2.60
CA VAL A 57 -25.01 17.69 3.30
C VAL A 57 -25.67 16.68 2.36
N ASP A 58 -26.09 17.11 1.16
CA ASP A 58 -26.74 16.23 0.18
C ASP A 58 -25.80 15.12 -0.31
N ASN A 59 -24.55 15.47 -0.62
CA ASN A 59 -23.53 14.49 -1.01
C ASN A 59 -23.24 13.52 0.15
N PHE A 60 -23.08 14.05 1.37
CA PHE A 60 -22.83 13.24 2.56
C PHE A 60 -23.95 12.21 2.78
N ASP A 61 -25.20 12.66 2.81
CA ASP A 61 -26.35 11.80 3.09
C ASP A 61 -26.63 10.77 1.99
N ASN A 62 -26.44 11.14 0.72
CA ASN A 62 -26.90 10.32 -0.40
C ASN A 62 -25.79 9.49 -1.05
N LYS A 63 -24.52 9.90 -0.90
CA LYS A 63 -23.37 9.24 -1.50
C LYS A 63 -22.39 8.73 -0.44
N VAL A 64 -21.79 9.62 0.37
CA VAL A 64 -20.74 9.23 1.34
C VAL A 64 -21.26 8.24 2.37
N TYR A 65 -22.28 8.63 3.16
CA TYR A 65 -22.82 7.80 4.24
C TYR A 65 -23.34 6.47 3.71
N LYS A 66 -24.09 6.50 2.60
CA LYS A 66 -24.60 5.29 1.94
C LYS A 66 -23.47 4.35 1.50
N THR A 67 -22.39 4.89 0.96
CA THR A 67 -21.25 4.09 0.51
C THR A 67 -20.58 3.45 1.72
N VAL A 68 -20.21 4.24 2.73
CA VAL A 68 -19.52 3.73 3.92
C VAL A 68 -20.38 2.70 4.64
N ASP A 69 -21.67 2.97 4.84
CA ASP A 69 -22.63 2.03 5.45
C ASP A 69 -22.69 0.70 4.69
N SER A 70 -22.76 0.75 3.37
CA SER A 70 -22.87 -0.46 2.54
C SER A 70 -21.63 -1.35 2.55
N TRP A 71 -20.45 -0.79 2.80
CA TRP A 71 -19.18 -1.52 2.77
C TRP A 71 -18.64 -1.88 4.15
N PHE A 72 -18.75 -0.96 5.12
CA PHE A 72 -18.10 -1.07 6.42
C PHE A 72 -19.11 -1.10 7.58
N GLY A 73 -20.31 -0.55 7.39
CA GLY A 73 -21.34 -0.41 8.41
C GLY A 73 -21.53 1.04 8.88
N LYS A 74 -22.30 1.21 9.94
CA LYS A 74 -22.69 2.53 10.48
C LYS A 74 -21.94 2.86 11.79
N PRO A 75 -21.75 4.14 12.11
CA PRO A 75 -21.15 4.52 13.39
C PRO A 75 -21.97 3.99 14.58
N VAL A 76 -21.27 3.55 15.62
CA VAL A 76 -21.87 3.12 16.89
C VAL A 76 -21.57 4.15 17.97
N VAL A 77 -22.54 5.00 18.28
CA VAL A 77 -22.35 6.09 19.24
C VAL A 77 -22.66 5.61 20.66
N PRO A 78 -21.77 5.85 21.65
CA PRO A 78 -22.07 5.57 23.05
C PRO A 78 -23.33 6.30 23.53
N ALA A 79 -24.28 5.55 24.09
CA ALA A 79 -25.58 6.09 24.51
C ALA A 79 -25.47 7.05 25.71
N ASP A 80 -24.40 6.96 26.48
CA ASP A 80 -24.10 7.80 27.65
C ASP A 80 -23.70 9.24 27.28
N PHE A 81 -23.37 9.51 26.02
CA PHE A 81 -23.10 10.88 25.54
C PHE A 81 -24.34 11.78 25.55
N GLY A 82 -25.55 11.21 25.67
CA GLY A 82 -26.78 11.99 25.81
C GLY A 82 -27.08 12.91 24.63
N LEU A 83 -26.66 12.51 23.42
CA LEU A 83 -26.84 13.29 22.20
C LEU A 83 -28.32 13.41 21.81
N PRO A 84 -28.71 14.50 21.12
CA PRO A 84 -30.12 14.73 20.77
C PRO A 84 -30.64 13.78 19.67
N ASP A 85 -29.74 13.22 18.86
CA ASP A 85 -30.02 12.28 17.79
C ASP A 85 -28.75 11.49 17.42
N ASP A 86 -28.87 10.56 16.48
CA ASP A 86 -27.80 9.66 16.04
C ASP A 86 -26.94 10.23 14.90
N ARG A 87 -27.06 11.54 14.58
CA ARG A 87 -26.32 12.14 13.46
C ARG A 87 -24.86 12.35 13.82
N VAL A 88 -23.98 12.21 12.83
CA VAL A 88 -22.58 12.61 12.95
C VAL A 88 -22.42 14.12 12.89
N TYR A 89 -21.36 14.64 13.46
CA TYR A 89 -20.98 16.04 13.43
C TYR A 89 -19.84 16.20 12.43
N ILE A 90 -20.02 17.07 11.43
CA ILE A 90 -18.97 17.43 10.49
C ILE A 90 -18.56 18.85 10.84
N PHE A 91 -17.31 19.05 11.25
CA PHE A 91 -16.80 20.37 11.60
C PHE A 91 -15.83 20.89 10.55
N LEU A 92 -16.27 21.89 9.78
CA LEU A 92 -15.47 22.63 8.82
C LEU A 92 -14.59 23.64 9.56
N VAL A 93 -13.27 23.47 9.53
CA VAL A 93 -12.31 24.25 10.33
C VAL A 93 -11.02 24.46 9.53
N ASP A 94 -10.31 25.56 9.80
CA ASP A 94 -8.94 25.77 9.30
C ASP A 94 -7.99 24.87 10.10
N ILE A 95 -7.59 23.73 9.52
CA ILE A 95 -6.73 22.76 10.20
C ILE A 95 -5.29 23.27 10.14
N ARG A 96 -4.72 23.50 11.32
CA ARG A 96 -3.35 24.01 11.44
C ARG A 96 -2.36 22.86 11.37
N ASP A 97 -1.67 22.76 10.25
CA ASP A 97 -0.56 21.84 10.05
C ASP A 97 0.72 22.55 9.60
N SER A 98 1.79 21.77 9.44
CA SER A 98 3.11 22.26 9.05
C SER A 98 3.78 21.37 8.00
N PHE A 99 2.98 20.80 7.09
CA PHE A 99 3.53 19.96 6.01
C PHE A 99 4.24 20.83 4.95
N GLY A 100 5.34 20.30 4.39
CA GLY A 100 6.14 20.99 3.37
C GLY A 100 5.47 20.90 1.99
N GLU A 101 4.98 19.72 1.64
CA GLU A 101 4.09 19.44 0.51
C GLU A 101 2.77 18.83 1.02
N GLY A 102 1.63 19.31 0.51
CA GLY A 102 0.32 18.87 0.98
C GLY A 102 -0.17 19.57 2.25
N TYR A 103 -1.23 19.01 2.84
CA TYR A 103 -1.90 19.49 4.06
C TYR A 103 -2.78 18.36 4.63
N VAL A 104 -3.22 18.50 5.88
CA VAL A 104 -4.21 17.61 6.49
C VAL A 104 -5.59 17.99 6.00
N ALA A 105 -6.12 17.26 5.02
CA ALA A 105 -7.43 17.55 4.42
C ALA A 105 -8.62 17.30 5.36
N GLY A 106 -8.43 16.44 6.35
CA GLY A 106 -9.40 16.09 7.37
C GLY A 106 -8.77 15.14 8.38
N TYR A 107 -9.45 14.95 9.51
CA TYR A 107 -9.11 13.89 10.46
C TYR A 107 -10.30 13.50 11.33
N PHE A 108 -10.28 12.26 11.80
CA PHE A 108 -11.07 11.75 12.92
C PHE A 108 -10.15 11.52 14.13
N ASP A 109 -10.56 12.00 15.31
CA ASP A 109 -9.85 11.77 16.57
C ASP A 109 -10.63 10.78 17.43
N HIS A 110 -10.06 9.58 17.65
CA HIS A 110 -10.72 8.52 18.43
C HIS A 110 -11.12 8.94 19.85
N ARG A 111 -10.43 9.94 20.42
CA ARG A 111 -10.73 10.45 21.76
C ARG A 111 -12.09 11.12 21.83
N ASP A 112 -12.67 11.50 20.69
CA ASP A 112 -14.02 12.05 20.63
C ASP A 112 -15.10 11.00 20.91
N LEU A 113 -14.75 9.71 20.85
CA LEU A 113 -15.65 8.58 21.11
C LEU A 113 -15.25 7.70 22.31
N ASP A 114 -14.02 7.78 22.83
CA ASP A 114 -13.54 6.91 23.92
C ASP A 114 -14.08 7.24 25.34
N GLY A 115 -14.79 8.37 25.49
CA GLY A 115 -15.47 8.78 26.71
C GLY A 115 -14.59 9.37 27.82
N LEU A 116 -13.26 9.39 27.66
CA LEU A 116 -12.34 9.94 28.67
C LEU A 116 -11.91 11.37 28.34
N PHE A 117 -11.74 11.68 27.05
CA PHE A 117 -11.29 12.99 26.57
C PHE A 117 -12.13 13.43 25.36
N GLY A 118 -11.64 14.43 24.61
CA GLY A 118 -12.26 14.83 23.34
C GLY A 118 -13.62 15.52 23.47
N ASN A 119 -14.38 15.40 22.40
CA ASN A 119 -15.64 16.07 22.18
C ASN A 119 -16.86 15.30 22.70
N GLN A 120 -16.71 14.01 23.03
CA GLN A 120 -17.79 13.10 23.46
C GLN A 120 -18.98 13.12 22.50
N LYS A 121 -18.70 13.03 21.21
CA LYS A 121 -19.68 13.02 20.12
C LYS A 121 -19.01 12.47 18.85
N PRO A 122 -19.78 11.88 17.91
CA PRO A 122 -19.25 11.39 16.64
C PRO A 122 -18.91 12.58 15.73
N VAL A 123 -17.77 13.22 15.96
CA VAL A 123 -17.27 14.33 15.14
C VAL A 123 -16.04 13.93 14.35
N PHE A 124 -15.96 14.41 13.11
CA PHE A 124 -14.70 14.48 12.37
C PHE A 124 -14.56 15.88 11.76
N PHE A 125 -13.33 16.22 11.42
CA PHE A 125 -12.91 17.57 11.06
C PHE A 125 -12.51 17.59 9.60
N MET A 126 -12.93 18.64 8.90
CA MET A 126 -12.63 18.83 7.48
C MET A 126 -11.95 20.18 7.31
N ASP A 127 -10.81 20.16 6.64
CA ASP A 127 -10.11 21.40 6.35
C ASP A 127 -10.87 22.25 5.33
N ILE A 128 -10.86 23.56 5.55
CA ILE A 128 -11.43 24.56 4.64
C ILE A 128 -10.41 25.63 4.22
N ALA A 129 -9.13 25.46 4.60
CA ALA A 129 -8.04 26.36 4.25
C ALA A 129 -6.69 25.61 4.31
N PRO A 130 -6.20 25.01 3.21
CA PRO A 130 -6.59 25.25 1.81
C PRO A 130 -7.72 24.36 1.26
N GLY A 131 -8.33 23.48 2.05
CA GLY A 131 -9.40 22.60 1.58
C GLY A 131 -10.59 23.32 0.94
N GLU A 132 -11.11 22.81 -0.18
CA GLU A 132 -12.27 23.40 -0.85
C GLU A 132 -13.29 22.33 -1.26
N PRO A 133 -14.59 22.49 -0.94
CA PRO A 133 -15.61 21.53 -1.35
C PRO A 133 -15.72 21.30 -2.86
N GLY A 134 -15.46 22.30 -3.71
CA GLY A 134 -15.42 22.12 -5.16
C GLY A 134 -16.71 21.53 -5.78
N ASP A 135 -16.55 20.71 -6.83
CA ASP A 135 -17.65 20.00 -7.50
C ASP A 135 -17.87 18.60 -6.90
N PRO A 136 -19.08 18.27 -6.36
CA PRO A 136 -19.45 16.96 -5.80
C PRO A 136 -19.63 15.86 -6.85
N ASP A 137 -19.64 16.21 -8.13
CA ASP A 137 -19.69 15.25 -9.24
C ASP A 137 -18.30 15.00 -9.86
N ASP A 138 -17.27 15.71 -9.40
CA ASP A 138 -15.87 15.40 -9.71
C ASP A 138 -15.38 14.24 -8.84
N LYS A 139 -15.01 13.13 -9.48
CA LYS A 139 -14.48 11.92 -8.82
C LYS A 139 -13.12 12.14 -8.18
N GLY A 140 -12.33 13.10 -8.69
CA GLY A 140 -11.02 13.45 -8.17
C GLY A 140 -11.06 14.44 -7.01
N ASN A 141 -12.25 14.96 -6.67
CA ASN A 141 -12.40 15.96 -5.62
C ASN A 141 -11.97 15.40 -4.25
N GLN A 142 -10.90 15.98 -3.70
CA GLN A 142 -10.30 15.54 -2.45
C GLN A 142 -11.26 15.73 -1.27
N PHE A 143 -11.96 16.86 -1.17
CA PHE A 143 -12.83 17.15 -0.03
C PHE A 143 -13.91 16.08 0.20
N TYR A 144 -14.64 15.67 -0.85
CA TYR A 144 -15.68 14.65 -0.71
C TYR A 144 -15.13 13.24 -0.51
N ARG A 145 -13.93 12.96 -1.05
CA ARG A 145 -13.25 11.69 -0.78
C ARG A 145 -12.79 11.63 0.67
N THR A 146 -12.21 12.71 1.20
CA THR A 146 -11.85 12.83 2.61
C THR A 146 -13.07 12.69 3.53
N LEU A 147 -14.26 13.19 3.16
CA LEU A 147 -15.48 12.89 3.92
C LEU A 147 -15.75 11.38 4.06
N ALA A 148 -15.52 10.60 2.99
CA ALA A 148 -15.68 9.15 3.03
C ALA A 148 -14.57 8.47 3.82
N HIS A 149 -13.34 8.98 3.73
CA HIS A 149 -12.19 8.56 4.50
C HIS A 149 -12.43 8.71 6.02
N GLU A 150 -12.74 9.92 6.48
CA GLU A 150 -12.93 10.19 7.91
C GLU A 150 -14.16 9.50 8.50
N LEU A 151 -15.25 9.37 7.71
CA LEU A 151 -16.41 8.61 8.15
C LEU A 151 -16.06 7.12 8.30
N GLN A 152 -15.21 6.57 7.43
CA GLN A 152 -14.78 5.17 7.56
C GLN A 152 -13.98 4.97 8.86
N HIS A 153 -13.03 5.85 9.19
CA HIS A 153 -12.29 5.76 10.46
C HIS A 153 -13.24 5.77 11.65
N MET A 154 -14.21 6.69 11.66
CA MET A 154 -15.22 6.77 12.70
C MET A 154 -16.03 5.47 12.81
N VAL A 155 -16.49 4.92 11.69
CA VAL A 155 -17.24 3.65 11.66
C VAL A 155 -16.39 2.52 12.24
N ASN A 156 -15.16 2.36 11.75
CA ASN A 156 -14.29 1.28 12.19
C ASN A 156 -13.98 1.39 13.68
N PHE A 157 -13.51 2.56 14.13
CA PHE A 157 -13.20 2.79 15.54
C PHE A 157 -14.42 2.58 16.44
N SER A 158 -15.57 3.13 16.07
CA SER A 158 -16.78 3.04 16.91
C SER A 158 -17.31 1.61 17.06
N ILE A 159 -17.24 0.80 15.99
CA ILE A 159 -17.59 -0.63 16.02
C ILE A 159 -16.61 -1.39 16.92
N GLN A 160 -15.30 -1.16 16.77
CA GLN A 160 -14.27 -1.80 17.58
C GLN A 160 -14.43 -1.45 19.07
N LEU A 161 -14.67 -0.19 19.37
CA LEU A 161 -14.94 0.30 20.72
C LEU A 161 -16.18 -0.39 21.32
N ALA A 162 -17.28 -0.46 20.56
CA ALA A 162 -18.52 -1.13 21.00
C ALA A 162 -18.33 -2.64 21.25
N ASN A 163 -17.39 -3.27 20.54
CA ASN A 163 -17.02 -4.66 20.73
C ASN A 163 -16.05 -4.89 21.90
N GLY A 164 -15.64 -3.83 22.62
CA GLY A 164 -14.69 -3.90 23.74
C GLY A 164 -13.25 -4.15 23.30
N SER A 165 -12.92 -3.84 22.04
CA SER A 165 -11.60 -3.97 21.45
C SER A 165 -10.89 -2.60 21.41
N VAL A 166 -9.55 -2.59 21.35
CA VAL A 166 -8.79 -1.36 21.07
C VAL A 166 -8.82 -1.02 19.57
N GLU A 167 -8.17 0.06 19.12
CA GLU A 167 -8.10 0.47 17.71
C GLU A 167 -7.54 -0.62 16.76
N GLN A 168 -7.98 -0.63 15.50
CA GLN A 168 -7.47 -1.53 14.44
C GLN A 168 -5.98 -1.25 14.15
N ASP A 169 -5.27 -2.22 13.58
CA ASP A 169 -3.93 -1.97 13.03
C ASP A 169 -4.00 -0.85 11.98
N ARG A 170 -3.19 0.19 12.13
CA ARG A 170 -3.20 1.40 11.31
C ARG A 170 -3.14 1.08 9.82
N TRP A 171 -2.25 0.18 9.41
CA TRP A 171 -2.13 -0.17 7.98
C TRP A 171 -3.41 -0.73 7.38
N LEU A 172 -4.19 -1.46 8.18
CA LEU A 172 -5.45 -2.06 7.74
C LEU A 172 -6.58 -1.04 7.81
N ASP A 173 -6.61 -0.20 8.84
CA ASP A 173 -7.57 0.90 8.96
C ASP A 173 -7.44 1.87 7.77
N GLU A 174 -6.23 2.33 7.49
CA GLU A 174 -5.95 3.24 6.36
C GLU A 174 -6.19 2.57 5.00
N GLY A 175 -5.92 1.27 4.89
CA GLY A 175 -6.30 0.48 3.72
C GLY A 175 -7.81 0.46 3.49
N CYS A 176 -8.60 0.39 4.57
CA CYS A 176 -10.06 0.49 4.52
C CYS A 176 -10.52 1.91 4.16
N SER A 177 -9.94 2.96 4.75
CA SER A 177 -10.26 4.36 4.43
C SER A 177 -10.02 4.67 2.96
N MET A 178 -8.85 4.29 2.44
CA MET A 178 -8.48 4.50 1.03
C MET A 178 -9.33 3.68 0.08
N PHE A 179 -9.67 2.44 0.46
CA PHE A 179 -10.65 1.66 -0.28
C PHE A 179 -12.04 2.32 -0.25
N GLY A 180 -12.43 2.93 0.86
CA GLY A 180 -13.66 3.71 1.03
C GLY A 180 -13.76 4.86 0.04
N GLU A 181 -12.69 5.65 -0.10
CA GLU A 181 -12.58 6.69 -1.14
C GLU A 181 -12.74 6.13 -2.55
N TYR A 182 -12.03 5.02 -2.82
CA TYR A 182 -12.03 4.36 -4.10
C TYR A 182 -13.42 3.88 -4.50
N VAL A 183 -14.17 3.23 -3.59
CA VAL A 183 -15.54 2.78 -3.89
C VAL A 183 -16.53 3.96 -3.96
N PHE A 184 -16.34 5.00 -3.14
CA PHE A 184 -17.14 6.23 -3.17
C PHE A 184 -17.03 6.94 -4.53
N SER A 185 -15.82 7.07 -5.06
CA SER A 185 -15.61 7.71 -6.37
C SER A 185 -16.38 7.01 -7.52
N GLY A 186 -16.66 5.71 -7.37
CA GLY A 186 -17.49 4.93 -8.30
C GLY A 186 -18.98 5.28 -8.28
N GLU A 187 -19.46 5.93 -7.21
CA GLU A 187 -20.84 6.42 -7.05
C GLU A 187 -21.00 7.90 -7.45
N VAL A 188 -19.90 8.56 -7.83
CA VAL A 188 -19.84 9.98 -8.22
C VAL A 188 -19.70 10.12 -9.75
N GLY A 189 -20.22 11.20 -10.33
CA GLY A 189 -20.07 11.48 -11.77
C GLY A 189 -20.95 10.62 -12.69
N LYS A 190 -20.61 10.61 -13.99
CA LYS A 190 -21.49 10.05 -15.05
C LYS A 190 -21.34 8.54 -15.30
N ASN A 191 -20.30 7.92 -14.79
CA ASN A 191 -20.01 6.49 -14.99
C ASN A 191 -19.59 5.85 -13.65
N ARG A 192 -19.52 4.52 -13.61
CA ARG A 192 -19.14 3.76 -12.41
C ARG A 192 -17.63 3.47 -12.32
N LEU A 193 -16.81 4.12 -13.16
CA LEU A 193 -15.35 4.00 -13.08
C LEU A 193 -14.89 4.62 -11.76
N ARG A 194 -13.91 4.01 -11.11
CA ARG A 194 -13.41 4.49 -9.84
C ARG A 194 -12.15 5.34 -10.05
N TRP A 195 -11.83 6.15 -9.06
CA TRP A 195 -10.66 7.01 -8.99
C TRP A 195 -9.75 6.50 -7.86
N PRO A 196 -8.57 5.95 -8.18
CA PRO A 196 -7.61 5.50 -7.17
C PRO A 196 -7.13 6.64 -6.28
N PRO A 197 -6.63 6.35 -5.07
CA PRO A 197 -6.11 7.36 -4.19
C PRO A 197 -4.79 7.95 -4.69
N GLU A 198 -4.88 9.03 -5.46
CA GLU A 198 -3.74 9.82 -5.93
C GLU A 198 -3.32 10.88 -4.90
N PRO A 199 -2.01 11.16 -4.73
CA PRO A 199 -0.87 10.55 -5.43
C PRO A 199 -0.39 9.22 -4.83
N HIS A 200 -1.03 8.73 -3.76
CA HIS A 200 -0.53 7.63 -2.93
C HIS A 200 -0.28 6.34 -3.72
N PHE A 201 -1.24 5.91 -4.55
CA PHE A 201 -1.09 4.70 -5.33
C PHE A 201 0.03 4.81 -6.36
N ALA A 202 0.13 5.94 -7.08
CA ALA A 202 1.25 6.19 -8.00
C ALA A 202 2.61 6.11 -7.28
N ARG A 203 2.75 6.77 -6.12
CA ARG A 203 4.00 6.75 -5.34
C ARG A 203 4.40 5.35 -4.91
N PHE A 204 3.44 4.51 -4.51
CA PHE A 204 3.70 3.11 -4.21
C PHE A 204 4.19 2.34 -5.44
N LEU A 205 3.54 2.51 -6.59
CA LEU A 205 3.95 1.84 -7.84
C LEU A 205 5.33 2.31 -8.35
N GLU A 206 5.71 3.56 -8.08
CA GLU A 206 7.05 4.09 -8.37
C GLU A 206 8.14 3.45 -7.49
N SER A 207 7.84 3.19 -6.22
CA SER A 207 8.79 2.66 -5.24
C SER A 207 8.09 1.78 -4.20
N PRO A 208 7.90 0.48 -4.49
CA PRO A 208 7.00 -0.38 -3.71
C PRO A 208 7.65 -0.97 -2.45
N ALA A 209 8.93 -0.69 -2.20
CA ALA A 209 9.70 -1.26 -1.10
C ALA A 209 9.40 -0.57 0.25
N VAL A 210 8.22 -0.84 0.81
CA VAL A 210 7.76 -0.39 2.13
C VAL A 210 7.26 -1.57 2.96
N ASN A 211 7.28 -1.44 4.29
CA ASN A 211 6.71 -2.44 5.20
C ASN A 211 5.19 -2.27 5.24
N LEU A 212 4.46 -3.15 4.56
CA LEU A 212 3.02 -3.01 4.37
C LEU A 212 2.22 -3.07 5.67
N VAL A 213 2.68 -3.82 6.67
CA VAL A 213 1.96 -4.02 7.95
C VAL A 213 2.43 -3.09 9.06
N SER A 214 3.17 -2.04 8.71
CA SER A 214 3.71 -1.07 9.65
C SER A 214 2.62 -0.30 10.41
N ASN A 215 2.76 -0.22 11.73
CA ASN A 215 1.90 0.55 12.62
C ASN A 215 2.63 1.73 13.29
N SER A 216 3.91 1.94 12.96
CA SER A 216 4.73 3.02 13.53
C SER A 216 4.19 4.41 13.20
N LYS A 217 4.65 5.44 13.92
CA LYS A 217 4.35 6.82 13.52
C LYS A 217 5.19 7.22 12.32
N GLU A 218 6.41 6.70 12.24
CA GLU A 218 7.40 7.02 11.23
C GLU A 218 6.89 6.73 9.82
N SER A 219 6.26 5.57 9.59
CA SER A 219 5.71 5.20 8.27
C SER A 219 4.54 6.07 7.82
N TRP A 220 3.80 6.67 8.75
CA TRP A 220 2.52 7.34 8.49
C TRP A 220 2.59 8.86 8.62
N PHE A 221 3.65 9.41 9.23
CA PHE A 221 3.81 10.86 9.41
C PHE A 221 5.10 11.42 8.77
N ARG A 222 5.97 10.57 8.20
CA ARG A 222 7.16 11.02 7.47
C ARG A 222 6.88 11.11 5.98
N GLU A 223 7.02 12.29 5.41
CA GLU A 223 6.60 12.65 4.05
C GLU A 223 7.14 11.73 2.94
N ASP A 224 8.38 11.27 3.05
CA ASP A 224 9.00 10.37 2.07
C ASP A 224 8.44 8.93 2.09
N LEU A 225 7.81 8.52 3.21
CA LEU A 225 7.25 7.18 3.38
C LEU A 225 5.73 7.18 3.30
N LEU A 226 5.06 8.21 3.84
CA LEU A 226 3.61 8.22 4.02
C LEU A 226 2.87 7.95 2.71
N TYR A 227 3.23 8.64 1.61
CA TYR A 227 2.52 8.47 0.35
C TYR A 227 2.57 7.02 -0.16
N ARG A 228 3.72 6.38 -0.02
CA ARG A 228 3.95 4.99 -0.43
C ARG A 228 3.24 4.01 0.49
N GLN A 229 3.20 4.31 1.79
CA GLN A 229 2.54 3.50 2.80
C GLN A 229 1.03 3.43 2.56
N TYR A 230 0.38 4.58 2.37
CA TYR A 230 -1.04 4.67 2.00
C TYR A 230 -1.34 3.90 0.70
N GLY A 231 -0.48 4.06 -0.32
CA GLY A 231 -0.63 3.37 -1.59
C GLY A 231 -0.49 1.84 -1.48
N ALA A 232 0.43 1.35 -0.65
CA ALA A 232 0.62 -0.06 -0.38
C ALA A 232 -0.59 -0.69 0.32
N SER A 233 -1.08 -0.04 1.39
CA SER A 233 -2.29 -0.45 2.11
C SER A 233 -3.52 -0.50 1.20
N PHE A 234 -3.72 0.54 0.39
CA PHE A 234 -4.80 0.58 -0.62
C PHE A 234 -4.69 -0.59 -1.62
N ALA A 235 -3.51 -0.80 -2.20
CA ALA A 235 -3.29 -1.81 -3.23
C ALA A 235 -3.56 -3.21 -2.69
N PHE A 236 -3.05 -3.53 -1.50
CA PHE A 236 -3.26 -4.83 -0.87
C PHE A 236 -4.72 -5.04 -0.50
N PHE A 237 -5.37 -4.06 0.15
CA PHE A 237 -6.75 -4.20 0.57
C PHE A 237 -7.70 -4.36 -0.63
N THR A 238 -7.51 -3.55 -1.68
CA THR A 238 -8.31 -3.63 -2.91
C THR A 238 -8.15 -5.00 -3.58
N TRP A 239 -6.91 -5.50 -3.68
CA TRP A 239 -6.64 -6.82 -4.24
C TRP A 239 -7.24 -7.95 -3.38
N LEU A 240 -7.10 -7.85 -2.04
CA LEU A 240 -7.67 -8.82 -1.10
C LEU A 240 -9.18 -8.94 -1.27
N VAL A 241 -9.90 -7.81 -1.35
CA VAL A 241 -11.35 -7.80 -1.57
C VAL A 241 -11.70 -8.35 -2.95
N GLU A 242 -10.96 -8.01 -4.00
CA GLU A 242 -11.20 -8.54 -5.36
C GLU A 242 -11.07 -10.07 -5.40
N LYS A 243 -10.01 -10.62 -4.80
CA LYS A 243 -9.69 -12.05 -4.92
C LYS A 243 -10.40 -12.93 -3.90
N TYR A 244 -10.62 -12.43 -2.69
CA TYR A 244 -11.15 -13.21 -1.58
C TYR A 244 -12.53 -12.74 -1.08
N GLY A 245 -12.99 -11.55 -1.49
CA GLY A 245 -14.32 -11.04 -1.17
C GLY A 245 -15.46 -11.71 -1.95
N GLY A 246 -15.14 -12.62 -2.88
CA GLY A 246 -16.12 -13.33 -3.69
C GLY A 246 -16.53 -12.60 -4.97
N GLY A 247 -17.27 -13.31 -5.84
CA GLY A 247 -17.52 -12.87 -7.22
C GLY A 247 -18.65 -11.85 -7.41
N SER A 248 -19.32 -11.39 -6.36
CA SER A 248 -20.37 -10.38 -6.44
C SER A 248 -20.11 -9.22 -5.49
N LEU A 249 -20.61 -8.03 -5.85
CA LEU A 249 -20.51 -6.83 -5.00
C LEU A 249 -21.03 -7.06 -3.59
N SER A 250 -22.15 -7.78 -3.43
CA SER A 250 -22.74 -8.06 -2.13
C SER A 250 -21.86 -8.95 -1.25
N LEU A 251 -21.14 -9.90 -1.86
CA LEU A 251 -20.19 -10.75 -1.12
C LEU A 251 -18.94 -9.96 -0.74
N GLN A 252 -18.46 -9.09 -1.62
CA GLN A 252 -17.32 -8.21 -1.34
C GLN A 252 -17.64 -7.25 -0.19
N GLN A 253 -18.83 -6.65 -0.21
CA GLN A 253 -19.33 -5.83 0.89
C GLN A 253 -19.43 -6.61 2.20
N LEU A 254 -19.97 -7.84 2.16
CA LEU A 254 -20.03 -8.70 3.35
C LEU A 254 -18.63 -9.06 3.88
N PHE A 255 -17.67 -9.35 3.00
CA PHE A 255 -16.29 -9.65 3.39
C PHE A 255 -15.65 -8.46 4.13
N VAL A 256 -15.79 -7.25 3.59
CA VAL A 256 -15.27 -6.02 4.23
C VAL A 256 -16.00 -5.76 5.56
N HIS A 257 -17.33 -5.93 5.58
CA HIS A 257 -18.13 -5.76 6.78
C HIS A 257 -17.69 -6.71 7.90
N GLU A 258 -17.51 -8.00 7.61
CA GLU A 258 -17.02 -8.99 8.60
C GLU A 258 -15.61 -8.68 9.09
N LEU A 259 -14.74 -8.13 8.23
CA LEU A 259 -13.40 -7.70 8.63
C LEU A 259 -13.44 -6.55 9.62
N VAL A 260 -14.23 -5.50 9.34
CA VAL A 260 -14.39 -4.33 10.21
C VAL A 260 -15.05 -4.70 11.54
N HIS A 261 -15.99 -5.64 11.54
CA HIS A 261 -16.71 -6.05 12.75
C HIS A 261 -15.98 -7.13 13.56
N SER A 262 -14.84 -7.62 13.08
CA SER A 262 -14.05 -8.64 13.78
C SER A 262 -13.37 -8.05 15.02
N ASN A 263 -13.40 -8.79 16.14
CA ASN A 263 -12.62 -8.46 17.33
C ASN A 263 -11.11 -8.76 17.18
N GLU A 264 -10.74 -9.53 16.15
CA GLU A 264 -9.35 -9.80 15.78
C GLU A 264 -8.86 -8.74 14.81
N LYS A 265 -7.57 -8.36 14.92
CA LYS A 265 -6.97 -7.21 14.20
C LYS A 265 -5.90 -7.61 13.22
N GLY A 266 -5.62 -6.70 12.29
CA GLY A 266 -4.56 -6.82 11.32
C GLY A 266 -4.52 -8.21 10.69
N VAL A 267 -3.34 -8.83 10.78
CA VAL A 267 -3.08 -10.19 10.25
C VAL A 267 -3.99 -11.25 10.90
N ALA A 268 -4.28 -11.17 12.20
CA ALA A 268 -5.14 -12.13 12.88
C ALA A 268 -6.61 -12.04 12.40
N GLY A 269 -7.12 -10.82 12.21
CA GLY A 269 -8.45 -10.57 11.65
C GLY A 269 -8.60 -11.11 10.23
N ILE A 270 -7.60 -10.85 9.38
CA ILE A 270 -7.58 -11.38 8.02
C ILE A 270 -7.51 -12.92 8.02
N ASN A 271 -6.63 -13.52 8.83
CA ASN A 271 -6.53 -14.98 8.95
C ASN A 271 -7.83 -15.64 9.38
N LYS A 272 -8.59 -15.00 10.27
CA LYS A 272 -9.90 -15.49 10.71
C LYS A 272 -10.89 -15.60 9.53
N LEU A 273 -10.91 -14.61 8.64
CA LEU A 273 -11.76 -14.66 7.43
C LEU A 273 -11.24 -15.70 6.43
N LEU A 274 -9.93 -15.72 6.20
CA LEU A 274 -9.27 -16.60 5.23
C LEU A 274 -9.36 -18.09 5.60
N ALA A 275 -9.55 -18.42 6.89
CA ALA A 275 -9.77 -19.79 7.34
C ALA A 275 -10.96 -20.47 6.62
N SER A 276 -11.98 -19.69 6.22
CA SER A 276 -13.15 -20.21 5.49
C SER A 276 -12.83 -20.71 4.08
N VAL A 277 -11.75 -20.22 3.48
CA VAL A 277 -11.28 -20.58 2.13
C VAL A 277 -9.96 -21.37 2.16
N GLY A 278 -9.51 -21.78 3.36
CA GLY A 278 -8.38 -22.70 3.54
C GLY A 278 -7.00 -22.10 3.23
N THR A 279 -6.83 -20.79 3.37
CA THR A 279 -5.54 -20.11 3.17
C THR A 279 -5.16 -19.25 4.38
N SER A 280 -4.04 -18.54 4.30
CA SER A 280 -3.47 -17.71 5.36
C SER A 280 -2.94 -16.39 4.81
N PHE A 281 -2.74 -15.41 5.68
CA PHE A 281 -2.14 -14.13 5.33
C PHE A 281 -0.81 -14.29 4.59
N ASN A 282 0.06 -15.22 5.00
CA ASN A 282 1.37 -15.40 4.36
C ASN A 282 1.23 -15.83 2.89
N GLU A 283 0.31 -16.75 2.60
CA GLU A 283 0.04 -17.20 1.23
C GLU A 283 -0.67 -16.13 0.41
N VAL A 284 -1.61 -15.40 1.02
CA VAL A 284 -2.30 -14.25 0.41
C VAL A 284 -1.30 -13.15 0.05
N PHE A 285 -0.40 -12.80 0.96
CA PHE A 285 0.63 -11.78 0.74
C PHE A 285 1.61 -12.19 -0.36
N ALA A 286 2.03 -13.45 -0.38
CA ALA A 286 2.88 -13.98 -1.45
C ALA A 286 2.17 -13.96 -2.82
N ASN A 287 0.88 -14.31 -2.88
CA ASN A 287 0.09 -14.14 -4.11
C ASN A 287 -0.11 -12.66 -4.50
N PHE A 288 -0.21 -11.75 -3.53
CA PHE A 288 -0.27 -10.31 -3.80
C PHE A 288 1.03 -9.80 -4.43
N ILE A 289 2.20 -10.23 -3.94
CA ILE A 289 3.48 -9.93 -4.59
C ILE A 289 3.46 -10.41 -6.04
N MET A 290 3.03 -11.65 -6.30
CA MET A 290 2.91 -12.15 -7.67
C MET A 290 1.95 -11.31 -8.51
N ALA A 291 0.82 -10.89 -7.92
CA ALA A 291 -0.18 -10.08 -8.62
C ALA A 291 0.31 -8.70 -9.03
N LEU A 292 1.28 -8.13 -8.30
CA LEU A 292 1.91 -6.88 -8.68
C LEU A 292 2.90 -7.04 -9.83
N HIS A 293 3.48 -8.23 -10.05
CA HIS A 293 4.64 -8.42 -10.92
C HIS A 293 4.41 -9.33 -12.14
N VAL A 294 3.37 -10.17 -12.13
CA VAL A 294 3.18 -11.23 -13.13
C VAL A 294 1.72 -11.25 -13.61
N GLU A 295 1.54 -11.12 -14.92
CA GLU A 295 0.22 -11.14 -15.58
C GLU A 295 0.07 -12.33 -16.56
N ASP A 296 1.18 -12.91 -17.02
CA ASP A 296 1.23 -13.97 -18.03
C ASP A 296 1.31 -15.37 -17.39
N SER A 297 0.45 -15.65 -16.42
CA SER A 297 0.53 -16.89 -15.62
C SER A 297 -0.70 -17.80 -15.67
N GLU A 298 -1.83 -17.35 -16.22
CA GLU A 298 -3.14 -18.03 -16.13
C GLU A 298 -3.64 -18.31 -14.69
N ASN A 299 -2.89 -17.91 -13.65
CA ASN A 299 -3.32 -18.02 -12.26
C ASN A 299 -4.30 -16.86 -11.96
N PRO A 300 -5.56 -17.13 -11.56
CA PRO A 300 -6.56 -16.09 -11.34
C PRO A 300 -6.26 -15.15 -10.16
N LEU A 301 -5.34 -15.54 -9.27
CA LEU A 301 -4.87 -14.71 -8.16
C LEU A 301 -3.80 -13.71 -8.61
N TRP A 302 -3.04 -14.01 -9.67
CA TRP A 302 -1.92 -13.18 -10.11
C TRP A 302 -2.38 -12.16 -11.13
N GLY A 303 -2.55 -10.93 -10.64
CA GLY A 303 -2.97 -9.76 -11.40
C GLY A 303 -4.29 -9.20 -10.90
N PHE A 304 -4.67 -8.05 -11.43
CA PHE A 304 -5.98 -7.43 -11.22
C PHE A 304 -6.89 -7.72 -12.41
N THR A 305 -8.17 -8.01 -12.17
CA THR A 305 -9.09 -8.54 -13.20
C THR A 305 -9.27 -7.58 -14.39
N ASP A 306 -9.39 -6.28 -14.13
CA ASP A 306 -9.40 -5.23 -15.15
C ASP A 306 -8.75 -3.96 -14.60
N LYS A 307 -7.41 -3.95 -14.57
CA LYS A 307 -6.62 -2.84 -14.02
C LYS A 307 -6.91 -1.50 -14.71
N LYS A 308 -7.29 -1.48 -15.99
CA LYS A 308 -7.60 -0.22 -16.70
C LYS A 308 -8.90 0.39 -16.22
N THR A 309 -9.94 -0.43 -16.09
CA THR A 309 -11.22 -0.01 -15.52
C THR A 309 -11.08 0.35 -14.03
N ALA A 310 -10.25 -0.38 -13.29
CA ALA A 310 -10.01 -0.16 -11.87
C ALA A 310 -9.18 1.11 -11.61
N PHE A 311 -8.07 1.30 -12.34
CA PHE A 311 -7.04 2.27 -11.98
C PHE A 311 -6.82 3.38 -13.01
N GLY A 312 -7.51 3.34 -14.15
CA GLY A 312 -7.22 4.21 -15.29
C GLY A 312 -6.02 3.72 -16.10
N GLU A 313 -5.87 4.26 -17.31
CA GLU A 313 -4.84 3.81 -18.27
C GLU A 313 -3.40 4.03 -17.75
N ASP A 314 -3.13 5.19 -17.16
CA ASP A 314 -1.77 5.59 -16.77
C ASP A 314 -1.23 4.73 -15.62
N LEU A 315 -2.00 4.56 -14.54
CA LEU A 315 -1.61 3.70 -13.42
C LEU A 315 -1.62 2.22 -13.78
N ALA A 316 -2.58 1.78 -14.61
CA ALA A 316 -2.60 0.40 -15.09
C ALA A 316 -1.35 0.05 -15.90
N ALA A 317 -0.77 1.02 -16.61
CA ALA A 317 0.46 0.84 -17.39
C ALA A 317 1.71 0.73 -16.52
N MET A 318 1.67 1.13 -15.25
CA MET A 318 2.75 0.92 -14.28
C MET A 318 2.80 -0.52 -13.74
N LEU A 319 1.76 -1.32 -13.99
CA LEU A 319 1.73 -2.74 -13.69
C LEU A 319 1.95 -3.57 -14.97
N PRO A 320 2.67 -4.71 -14.89
CA PRO A 320 3.32 -5.26 -13.70
C PRO A 320 4.57 -4.46 -13.26
N LEU A 321 4.83 -4.46 -11.95
CA LEU A 321 6.05 -3.95 -11.34
C LEU A 321 7.26 -4.77 -11.80
N ARG A 322 8.41 -4.09 -11.89
CA ARG A 322 9.66 -4.73 -12.27
C ARG A 322 10.23 -5.55 -11.12
N TYR A 323 10.94 -6.62 -11.49
CA TYR A 323 11.64 -7.53 -10.59
C TYR A 323 13.05 -7.79 -11.10
N VAL A 324 13.90 -8.34 -10.23
CA VAL A 324 15.28 -8.68 -10.59
C VAL A 324 15.29 -10.02 -11.32
N GLN A 325 16.10 -10.15 -12.38
CA GLN A 325 16.20 -11.37 -13.17
C GLN A 325 17.60 -11.98 -13.06
N HIS A 326 17.67 -13.29 -12.85
CA HIS A 326 18.90 -14.05 -12.71
C HIS A 326 18.94 -15.19 -13.72
N PHE A 327 19.96 -15.16 -14.59
CA PHE A 327 20.17 -16.19 -15.61
C PHE A 327 21.09 -17.31 -15.10
N PHE A 328 20.64 -18.56 -15.28
CA PHE A 328 21.41 -19.76 -14.95
C PHE A 328 21.45 -20.77 -16.10
N ALA A 329 22.50 -21.56 -16.14
CA ALA A 329 22.78 -22.57 -17.14
C ALA A 329 23.63 -23.70 -16.54
N SER A 330 23.49 -24.90 -17.10
CA SER A 330 24.31 -26.06 -16.71
C SER A 330 25.80 -25.90 -17.06
N ASN A 331 26.15 -24.90 -17.88
CA ASN A 331 27.52 -24.60 -18.27
C ASN A 331 28.09 -23.40 -17.48
N GLY A 332 29.38 -23.09 -17.69
CA GLY A 332 30.07 -21.98 -17.02
C GLY A 332 29.55 -20.57 -17.34
N GLY A 333 28.52 -20.43 -18.20
CA GLY A 333 27.89 -19.15 -18.53
C GLY A 333 26.96 -18.59 -17.45
N SER A 334 26.87 -19.24 -16.29
CA SER A 334 26.00 -18.83 -15.18
C SER A 334 26.68 -17.85 -14.23
N PHE A 335 25.89 -16.98 -13.62
CA PHE A 335 26.31 -16.19 -12.47
C PHE A 335 26.50 -17.05 -11.23
N VAL A 336 27.56 -16.79 -10.44
CA VAL A 336 27.89 -17.51 -9.20
C VAL A 336 26.71 -17.54 -8.24
N GLY A 337 25.88 -16.51 -8.29
CA GLY A 337 24.72 -16.35 -7.44
C GLY A 337 24.36 -14.89 -7.27
N GLY A 338 23.34 -14.65 -6.46
CA GLY A 338 22.98 -13.33 -5.96
C GLY A 338 22.95 -13.34 -4.43
N ASN A 339 23.09 -12.15 -3.86
CA ASN A 339 22.74 -11.88 -2.48
C ASN A 339 21.87 -10.62 -2.44
N GLY A 340 20.93 -10.59 -1.52
CA GLY A 340 19.99 -9.48 -1.40
C GLY A 340 19.53 -9.29 0.03
N GLN A 341 18.81 -8.19 0.22
CA GLN A 341 18.20 -7.81 1.48
C GLN A 341 16.74 -7.48 1.26
N VAL A 342 15.89 -7.99 2.15
CA VAL A 342 14.47 -7.67 2.18
C VAL A 342 14.12 -6.98 3.49
N ILE A 343 13.23 -5.99 3.42
CA ILE A 343 12.63 -5.40 4.63
C ILE A 343 11.41 -6.25 5.01
N PRO A 344 11.10 -6.48 6.30
CA PRO A 344 9.92 -7.23 6.71
C PRO A 344 8.64 -6.74 6.05
N ASN A 345 7.78 -7.69 5.69
CA ASN A 345 6.45 -7.43 5.12
C ASN A 345 6.46 -6.46 3.92
N SER A 346 7.54 -6.49 3.12
CA SER A 346 7.68 -5.70 1.90
C SER A 346 7.57 -6.56 0.65
N VAL A 347 7.28 -5.92 -0.48
CA VAL A 347 7.21 -6.62 -1.77
C VAL A 347 8.60 -6.67 -2.40
N LEU A 348 9.02 -7.89 -2.74
CA LEU A 348 10.25 -8.16 -3.48
C LEU A 348 10.05 -9.47 -4.25
N LEU A 349 10.40 -9.45 -5.53
CA LEU A 349 10.34 -10.62 -6.40
C LEU A 349 11.64 -10.74 -7.17
N GLU A 350 12.14 -11.96 -7.29
CA GLU A 350 13.26 -12.30 -8.16
C GLU A 350 12.85 -13.40 -9.12
N GLU A 351 13.07 -13.20 -10.41
CA GLU A 351 12.93 -14.26 -11.41
C GLU A 351 14.26 -14.99 -11.58
N ILE A 352 14.18 -16.31 -11.58
CA ILE A 352 15.23 -17.21 -11.99
C ILE A 352 14.79 -17.87 -13.30
N TYR A 353 15.61 -17.68 -14.33
CA TYR A 353 15.40 -18.24 -15.65
C TYR A 353 16.72 -18.77 -16.21
N GLY A 354 16.68 -19.53 -17.30
CA GLY A 354 17.88 -20.20 -17.71
C GLY A 354 17.80 -21.16 -18.88
N LYS A 355 18.79 -22.06 -18.93
CA LYS A 355 18.86 -23.21 -19.83
C LYS A 355 19.23 -24.47 -19.07
N ASP A 356 18.71 -25.59 -19.55
CA ASP A 356 18.95 -26.92 -18.99
C ASP A 356 18.53 -27.02 -17.52
N GLN A 357 19.12 -27.98 -16.81
CA GLN A 357 18.88 -28.22 -15.39
C GLN A 357 20.06 -27.70 -14.57
N VAL A 358 19.76 -27.01 -13.47
CA VAL A 358 20.76 -26.50 -12.50
C VAL A 358 20.33 -26.81 -11.08
N ASN A 359 21.30 -26.99 -10.18
CA ASN A 359 21.02 -27.06 -8.75
C ASN A 359 21.29 -25.71 -8.11
N LEU A 360 20.23 -25.06 -7.64
CA LEU A 360 20.30 -23.81 -6.92
C LEU A 360 20.27 -24.10 -5.41
N THR A 361 21.29 -23.63 -4.71
CA THR A 361 21.29 -23.58 -3.24
C THR A 361 20.94 -22.17 -2.82
N MET A 362 19.78 -21.99 -2.23
CA MET A 362 19.33 -20.75 -1.58
C MET A 362 19.65 -20.82 -0.09
N THR A 363 20.02 -19.69 0.50
CA THR A 363 20.22 -19.51 1.94
C THR A 363 19.42 -18.29 2.38
N PHE A 364 18.60 -18.46 3.42
CA PHE A 364 17.76 -17.42 3.99
C PHE A 364 18.14 -17.21 5.45
N GLU A 365 18.12 -15.96 5.91
CA GLU A 365 18.28 -15.63 7.32
C GLU A 365 17.13 -16.21 8.17
N GLU A 366 17.42 -16.46 9.45
CA GLU A 366 16.42 -16.98 10.39
C GLU A 366 15.23 -16.02 10.51
N GLY A 367 14.01 -16.54 10.52
CA GLY A 367 12.77 -15.74 10.58
C GLY A 367 12.15 -15.42 9.22
N MET A 368 12.85 -15.68 8.11
CA MET A 368 12.25 -15.56 6.77
C MET A 368 11.25 -16.68 6.49
N THR A 369 10.22 -16.36 5.70
CA THR A 369 9.16 -17.27 5.24
C THR A 369 9.10 -17.30 3.70
N PRO A 370 10.16 -17.76 3.02
CA PRO A 370 10.27 -17.62 1.57
C PRO A 370 9.25 -18.47 0.80
N PHE A 371 8.89 -18.02 -0.40
CA PHE A 371 8.04 -18.77 -1.34
C PHE A 371 8.74 -18.98 -2.68
N LEU A 372 8.31 -20.02 -3.40
CA LEU A 372 8.65 -20.26 -4.79
C LEU A 372 7.36 -20.23 -5.61
N ALA A 373 7.36 -19.41 -6.66
CA ALA A 373 6.37 -19.48 -7.73
C ALA A 373 6.98 -20.16 -8.97
N GLU A 374 6.18 -20.95 -9.67
CA GLU A 374 6.56 -21.62 -10.92
C GLU A 374 5.48 -21.39 -11.97
N ILE A 375 5.90 -21.00 -13.18
CA ILE A 375 5.05 -20.96 -14.38
C ILE A 375 5.61 -22.01 -15.35
N ALA A 376 4.81 -23.03 -15.63
CA ALA A 376 5.11 -24.03 -16.64
C ALA A 376 4.38 -23.69 -17.95
N HIS A 377 4.92 -24.15 -19.10
CA HIS A 377 4.43 -23.80 -20.43
C HIS A 377 2.91 -23.99 -20.64
N ASP A 378 2.34 -25.04 -20.06
CA ASP A 378 0.94 -25.44 -20.25
C ASP A 378 0.20 -25.58 -18.91
N SER A 379 0.53 -24.78 -17.90
CA SER A 379 -0.16 -24.84 -16.61
C SER A 379 -0.23 -23.48 -15.94
N PRO A 380 -1.35 -23.19 -15.23
CA PRO A 380 -1.44 -22.01 -14.40
C PRO A 380 -0.27 -21.93 -13.42
N GLY A 381 0.21 -20.71 -13.19
CA GLY A 381 1.24 -20.43 -12.22
C GLY A 381 0.88 -21.03 -10.86
N SER A 382 1.86 -21.63 -10.20
CA SER A 382 1.69 -22.23 -8.86
C SER A 382 2.60 -21.53 -7.86
N LEU A 383 2.17 -21.48 -6.61
CA LEU A 383 2.92 -20.89 -5.49
C LEU A 383 3.04 -21.92 -4.38
N ARG A 384 4.21 -22.04 -3.76
CA ARG A 384 4.41 -22.87 -2.58
C ARG A 384 5.42 -22.26 -1.61
N PRO A 385 5.25 -22.45 -0.29
CA PRO A 385 6.28 -22.07 0.66
C PRO A 385 7.55 -22.90 0.43
N LEU A 386 8.70 -22.29 0.72
CA LEU A 386 9.97 -22.97 0.86
C LEU A 386 10.25 -23.19 2.34
N THR A 387 10.79 -24.35 2.69
CA THR A 387 11.14 -24.71 4.07
C THR A 387 12.65 -24.84 4.19
N PRO A 388 13.36 -23.80 4.64
CA PRO A 388 14.78 -23.87 4.91
C PRO A 388 15.13 -24.95 5.94
N ASP A 389 16.27 -25.63 5.76
CA ASP A 389 16.80 -26.57 6.75
C ASP A 389 17.34 -25.83 8.01
N ALA A 390 17.90 -26.57 8.96
CA ALA A 390 18.47 -26.00 10.19
C ALA A 390 19.65 -25.03 9.97
N ARG A 391 20.15 -24.92 8.72
CA ARG A 391 21.21 -23.97 8.31
C ARG A 391 20.62 -22.84 7.45
N GLY A 392 19.30 -22.73 7.35
CA GLY A 392 18.63 -21.75 6.50
C GLY A 392 18.69 -22.09 5.01
N GLN A 393 19.03 -23.34 4.62
CA GLN A 393 19.25 -23.69 3.22
C GLN A 393 18.07 -24.40 2.56
N VAL A 394 17.84 -24.08 1.29
CA VAL A 394 16.91 -24.77 0.40
C VAL A 394 17.64 -25.14 -0.89
N VAL A 395 17.51 -26.38 -1.34
CA VAL A 395 18.04 -26.81 -2.64
C VAL A 395 16.88 -26.97 -3.62
N LEU A 396 16.96 -26.25 -4.74
CA LEU A 396 16.03 -26.36 -5.86
C LEU A 396 16.76 -26.97 -7.06
N ASN A 397 16.23 -28.09 -7.57
CA ASN A 397 16.59 -28.57 -8.89
C ASN A 397 15.70 -27.83 -9.90
N ALA A 398 16.21 -26.76 -10.49
CA ALA A 398 15.47 -25.95 -11.44
C ALA A 398 15.70 -26.51 -12.85
N ASP A 399 14.60 -26.85 -13.52
CA ASP A 399 14.60 -27.26 -14.91
C ASP A 399 14.05 -26.12 -15.77
N PHE A 400 14.91 -25.48 -16.55
CA PHE A 400 14.52 -24.41 -17.48
C PHE A 400 14.18 -24.92 -18.87
N THR A 401 14.15 -26.24 -19.08
CA THR A 401 13.65 -26.81 -20.33
C THR A 401 12.15 -26.56 -20.46
N GLY A 402 11.68 -26.42 -21.70
CA GLY A 402 10.25 -26.19 -21.96
C GLY A 402 9.72 -24.86 -21.42
N GLN A 403 10.52 -23.78 -21.44
CA GLN A 403 10.08 -22.41 -21.10
C GLN A 403 9.54 -22.23 -19.67
N ARG A 404 9.96 -23.07 -18.72
CA ARG A 404 9.61 -22.89 -17.31
C ARG A 404 10.29 -21.67 -16.71
N ARG A 405 9.53 -20.91 -15.92
CA ARG A 405 9.99 -19.71 -15.20
C ARG A 405 9.81 -19.95 -13.70
N TYR A 406 10.82 -19.61 -12.91
CA TYR A 406 10.78 -19.73 -11.46
C TYR A 406 10.91 -18.34 -10.85
N PHE A 407 10.17 -18.08 -9.77
CA PHE A 407 10.28 -16.84 -9.03
C PHE A 407 10.50 -17.12 -7.56
N ILE A 408 11.51 -16.49 -6.98
CA ILE A 408 11.77 -16.52 -5.54
C ILE A 408 11.12 -15.29 -4.93
N LEU A 409 10.38 -15.51 -3.84
CA LEU A 409 9.85 -14.47 -2.97
C LEU A 409 10.61 -14.56 -1.65
N PRO A 410 11.75 -13.86 -1.50
CA PRO A 410 12.56 -13.88 -0.29
C PRO A 410 11.91 -12.96 0.74
N VAL A 411 10.82 -13.39 1.37
CA VAL A 411 10.01 -12.55 2.28
C VAL A 411 10.20 -12.93 3.75
N ALA A 412 10.08 -11.95 4.63
CA ALA A 412 9.94 -12.13 6.07
C ALA A 412 8.57 -11.59 6.50
N LEU A 413 7.58 -12.48 6.62
CA LEU A 413 6.20 -12.12 6.92
C LEU A 413 5.88 -12.37 8.38
N ASN A 414 5.99 -11.31 9.18
CA ASN A 414 5.61 -11.29 10.58
C ASN A 414 5.42 -9.83 11.03
N PRO A 415 4.22 -9.45 11.51
CA PRO A 415 3.93 -8.08 11.94
C PRO A 415 4.72 -7.64 13.18
N ASP A 416 5.27 -8.58 13.96
CA ASP A 416 6.05 -8.28 15.16
C ASP A 416 7.54 -7.99 14.87
N LEU A 417 7.98 -8.10 13.62
CA LEU A 417 9.37 -7.82 13.23
C LEU A 417 9.65 -6.31 13.23
N ALA A 418 10.90 -5.95 13.59
CA ALA A 418 11.36 -4.57 13.55
C ALA A 418 11.27 -4.01 12.12
N GLU A 419 10.65 -2.85 11.95
CA GLU A 419 10.19 -2.39 10.63
C GLU A 419 11.32 -2.11 9.62
N ASN A 420 12.53 -1.82 10.09
CA ASN A 420 13.66 -1.40 9.26
C ASN A 420 14.88 -2.33 9.37
N GLU A 421 14.76 -3.48 10.03
CA GLU A 421 15.87 -4.44 10.12
C GLU A 421 15.81 -5.39 8.91
N PRO A 422 16.76 -5.29 7.96
CA PRO A 422 16.71 -6.09 6.76
C PRO A 422 17.16 -7.53 7.01
N PHE A 423 16.50 -8.48 6.33
CA PHE A 423 16.86 -9.89 6.31
C PHE A 423 17.68 -10.20 5.07
N ASN A 424 18.78 -10.91 5.27
CA ASN A 424 19.68 -11.30 4.20
C ASN A 424 19.25 -12.62 3.57
N TYR A 425 19.38 -12.71 2.25
CA TYR A 425 19.27 -13.98 1.54
C TYR A 425 20.34 -14.05 0.45
N SER A 426 20.63 -15.27 0.02
CA SER A 426 21.52 -15.51 -1.10
C SER A 426 21.13 -16.77 -1.83
N PHE A 427 21.56 -16.90 -3.07
CA PHE A 427 21.38 -18.11 -3.85
C PHE A 427 22.56 -18.28 -4.78
N LYS A 428 22.96 -19.52 -5.02
CA LYS A 428 24.10 -19.88 -5.86
C LYS A 428 23.83 -21.14 -6.65
N THR A 429 24.48 -21.29 -7.80
CA THR A 429 24.47 -22.52 -8.59
C THR A 429 25.79 -23.29 -8.43
N ASP A 430 25.77 -24.59 -8.70
CA ASP A 430 26.92 -25.49 -8.67
C ASP A 430 27.86 -25.36 -9.87
N THR A 431 27.41 -24.73 -10.97
CA THR A 431 28.11 -24.69 -12.27
C THR A 431 28.68 -23.32 -12.67
N ALA A 432 28.53 -22.30 -11.85
CA ALA A 432 28.76 -20.92 -12.27
C ALA A 432 30.22 -20.47 -12.32
N ALA A 433 30.46 -19.49 -13.21
CA ALA A 433 31.77 -18.87 -13.38
C ALA A 433 31.73 -17.37 -13.70
N LEU A 434 30.56 -16.71 -13.67
CA LEU A 434 30.45 -15.26 -13.84
C LEU A 434 30.11 -14.58 -12.51
N VAL A 435 30.74 -13.44 -12.21
CA VAL A 435 30.39 -12.59 -11.07
C VAL A 435 30.12 -11.18 -11.55
N LEU A 436 28.93 -10.66 -11.27
CA LEU A 436 28.57 -9.25 -11.42
C LEU A 436 28.53 -8.62 -10.04
N TYR A 437 29.29 -7.56 -9.81
CA TYR A 437 29.40 -6.95 -8.50
C TYR A 437 29.43 -5.41 -8.58
N PRO A 438 28.36 -4.72 -8.16
CA PRO A 438 28.37 -3.27 -8.01
C PRO A 438 29.07 -2.87 -6.70
N VAL A 439 29.90 -1.82 -6.76
CA VAL A 439 30.53 -1.21 -5.58
C VAL A 439 30.40 0.31 -5.62
N ALA A 440 30.18 0.92 -4.46
CA ALA A 440 30.21 2.37 -4.35
C ALA A 440 31.56 2.91 -4.82
N HIS A 441 31.54 3.99 -5.61
CA HIS A 441 32.77 4.61 -6.05
C HIS A 441 33.50 5.22 -4.84
N PRO A 442 34.79 4.92 -4.63
CA PRO A 442 35.50 5.30 -3.40
C PRO A 442 35.68 6.82 -3.20
N VAL A 443 35.45 7.60 -4.26
CA VAL A 443 35.64 9.06 -4.27
C VAL A 443 34.33 9.83 -4.54
N PHE A 444 33.36 9.24 -5.23
CA PHE A 444 32.16 9.93 -5.73
C PHE A 444 30.95 9.21 -5.17
N SER A 445 30.27 9.81 -4.20
CA SER A 445 29.15 9.18 -3.48
C SER A 445 27.93 8.91 -4.35
N ASP A 446 27.85 9.57 -5.50
CA ASP A 446 26.79 9.49 -6.50
C ASP A 446 27.14 8.55 -7.66
N GLN A 447 28.23 7.77 -7.55
CA GLN A 447 28.65 6.82 -8.59
C GLN A 447 28.82 5.40 -8.06
N ILE A 448 28.55 4.45 -8.95
CA ILE A 448 28.76 3.02 -8.75
C ILE A 448 29.71 2.50 -9.82
N LEU A 449 30.71 1.73 -9.41
CA LEU A 449 31.52 0.91 -10.29
C LEU A 449 30.92 -0.49 -10.36
N ILE A 450 30.68 -0.99 -11.57
CA ILE A 450 30.08 -2.30 -11.77
C ILE A 450 31.12 -3.19 -12.42
N PHE A 451 31.48 -4.27 -11.74
CA PHE A 451 32.47 -5.24 -12.21
C PHE A 451 31.78 -6.49 -12.74
N LEU A 452 32.20 -6.96 -13.91
CA LEU A 452 31.89 -8.31 -14.39
C LEU A 452 33.20 -9.11 -14.50
N LYS A 453 33.26 -10.29 -13.86
CA LYS A 453 34.40 -11.21 -13.92
C LYS A 453 33.98 -12.58 -14.41
N SER A 454 34.74 -13.15 -15.34
CA SER A 454 34.66 -14.54 -15.77
C SER A 454 35.80 -15.38 -15.17
N PHE A 455 35.44 -16.56 -14.66
CA PHE A 455 36.34 -17.60 -14.16
C PHE A 455 36.43 -18.81 -15.12
N SER A 456 35.66 -18.82 -16.21
CA SER A 456 35.71 -19.86 -17.24
C SER A 456 36.56 -19.49 -18.46
N GLY A 457 37.22 -18.34 -18.44
CA GLY A 457 38.05 -17.84 -19.55
C GLY A 457 37.49 -16.55 -20.18
N PRO A 458 38.03 -16.15 -21.36
CA PRO A 458 37.68 -14.88 -22.01
C PRO A 458 36.20 -14.81 -22.40
N ILE A 459 35.61 -13.63 -22.25
CA ILE A 459 34.28 -13.34 -22.80
C ILE A 459 34.48 -12.90 -24.26
N GLU A 460 33.95 -13.68 -25.20
CA GLU A 460 34.23 -13.51 -26.63
C GLU A 460 33.70 -12.18 -27.20
N THR A 461 32.59 -11.68 -26.66
CA THR A 461 31.95 -10.43 -27.08
C THR A 461 31.76 -9.52 -25.87
N PRO A 462 32.08 -8.21 -25.96
CA PRO A 462 31.82 -7.27 -24.88
C PRO A 462 30.35 -7.34 -24.42
N PRO A 463 30.12 -7.55 -23.11
CA PRO A 463 28.78 -7.66 -22.55
C PRO A 463 28.04 -6.32 -22.60
N THR A 464 26.71 -6.37 -22.67
CA THR A 464 25.84 -5.20 -22.51
C THR A 464 25.35 -5.11 -21.07
N LEU A 465 25.36 -3.90 -20.50
CA LEU A 465 24.81 -3.63 -19.17
C LEU A 465 23.50 -2.85 -19.29
N ARG A 466 22.49 -3.26 -18.52
CA ARG A 466 21.24 -2.52 -18.33
C ARG A 466 21.03 -2.36 -16.84
N ILE A 467 20.73 -1.15 -16.40
CA ILE A 467 20.50 -0.82 -14.99
C ILE A 467 19.07 -0.29 -14.83
N PHE A 468 18.42 -0.74 -13.76
CA PHE A 468 17.02 -0.45 -13.48
C PHE A 468 16.87 0.30 -12.17
N PHE A 469 16.97 1.63 -12.19
CA PHE A 469 16.77 2.44 -10.99
C PHE A 469 15.30 2.86 -10.85
N GLY A 470 14.57 2.21 -9.94
CA GLY A 470 13.10 2.23 -9.94
C GLY A 470 12.54 1.77 -11.29
N ASN A 471 11.78 2.63 -11.98
CA ASN A 471 11.24 2.37 -13.31
C ASN A 471 12.10 2.97 -14.47
N LEU A 472 13.24 3.60 -14.18
CA LEU A 472 14.16 4.11 -15.20
C LEU A 472 15.00 2.97 -15.80
N ILE A 473 15.55 3.18 -17.00
CA ILE A 473 16.46 2.25 -17.66
C ILE A 473 17.66 3.04 -18.18
N ASP A 474 18.85 2.62 -17.79
CA ASP A 474 20.11 3.13 -18.34
C ASP A 474 20.96 1.97 -18.89
N THR A 475 21.87 2.28 -19.81
CA THR A 475 22.73 1.30 -20.48
C THR A 475 24.19 1.78 -20.53
N PRO A 476 24.88 1.85 -19.39
CA PRO A 476 26.30 2.22 -19.37
C PRO A 476 27.16 1.18 -20.10
N GLU A 477 28.27 1.66 -20.68
CA GLU A 477 29.18 0.82 -21.45
C GLU A 477 30.13 0.04 -20.53
N PHE A 478 30.29 -1.26 -20.82
CA PHE A 478 31.34 -2.08 -20.21
C PHE A 478 32.65 -1.93 -20.98
N VAL A 479 33.72 -1.61 -20.26
CA VAL A 479 35.08 -1.53 -20.79
C VAL A 479 35.92 -2.67 -20.23
N ALA A 480 36.70 -3.33 -21.08
CA ALA A 480 37.61 -4.40 -20.64
C ALA A 480 38.67 -3.83 -19.68
N ALA A 481 38.79 -4.45 -18.50
CA ALA A 481 39.74 -4.07 -17.46
C ALA A 481 41.02 -4.90 -17.48
N ASP A 482 41.08 -5.96 -18.29
CA ASP A 482 42.27 -6.79 -18.51
C ASP A 482 42.48 -7.12 -20.00
N SER A 483 43.69 -7.55 -20.36
CA SER A 483 44.04 -7.94 -21.72
C SER A 483 43.49 -9.30 -22.14
N GLU A 484 43.00 -10.08 -21.17
CA GLU A 484 42.45 -11.42 -21.39
C GLU A 484 40.94 -11.39 -21.64
N ASN A 485 40.30 -10.21 -21.63
CA ASN A 485 38.85 -10.04 -21.74
C ASN A 485 38.07 -10.91 -20.74
N THR A 486 38.61 -11.08 -19.54
CA THR A 486 37.95 -11.83 -18.46
C THR A 486 37.32 -10.90 -17.43
N THR A 487 37.69 -9.62 -17.42
CA THR A 487 37.18 -8.62 -16.48
C THR A 487 36.69 -7.39 -17.23
N TYR A 488 35.49 -6.91 -16.91
CA TYR A 488 34.92 -5.68 -17.44
C TYR A 488 34.50 -4.76 -16.29
N ILE A 489 34.59 -3.46 -16.52
CA ILE A 489 34.15 -2.41 -15.60
C ILE A 489 33.21 -1.43 -16.32
N ALA A 490 32.14 -1.04 -15.65
CA ALA A 490 31.26 0.05 -16.07
C ALA A 490 31.16 1.09 -14.96
N HIS A 491 30.99 2.34 -15.36
CA HIS A 491 30.71 3.45 -14.45
C HIS A 491 29.23 3.81 -14.58
N TYR A 492 28.54 3.89 -13.45
CA TYR A 492 27.15 4.31 -13.41
C TYR A 492 26.97 5.50 -12.48
N GLN A 493 26.31 6.54 -12.98
CA GLN A 493 25.94 7.73 -12.21
C GLN A 493 24.52 7.53 -11.68
N LEU A 494 24.35 7.64 -10.37
CA LEU A 494 23.03 7.54 -9.75
C LEU A 494 22.16 8.73 -10.20
N PRO A 495 20.92 8.49 -10.66
CA PRO A 495 20.01 9.55 -11.06
C PRO A 495 19.41 10.30 -9.85
N GLY A 496 19.56 9.76 -8.64
CA GLY A 496 19.06 10.31 -7.38
C GLY A 496 19.13 9.25 -6.27
N ASP A 497 18.38 9.49 -5.19
CA ASP A 497 18.19 8.50 -4.11
C ASP A 497 17.12 7.46 -4.51
N GLY A 498 17.34 6.19 -4.18
CA GLY A 498 16.45 5.10 -4.61
C GLY A 498 17.13 3.72 -4.62
N LYS A 499 16.45 2.74 -5.22
CA LYS A 499 16.96 1.37 -5.42
C LYS A 499 17.10 1.10 -6.92
N GLY A 500 18.18 0.43 -7.33
CA GLY A 500 18.35 -0.01 -8.71
C GLY A 500 19.33 -1.13 -8.95
#